data_AF-A0A937V4W4-F1
#
_entry.id   AF-A0A937V4W4-F1
#
_cell.length_a   1.000
_cell.length_b   1.000
_cell.length_c   1.000
_cell.angle_alpha   90.00
_cell.angle_beta   90.00
_cell.angle_gamma   90.00
#
_symmetry.space_group_name_H-M   'P 1'
#
loop_
_entity.id
_entity.type
_entity.pdbx_description
1 polymer ?
#
loop_
_entity_poly.entity_id
_entity_poly.type
_entity_poly.pdbx_seq_one_letter_code
_entity_poly.pdbx_strand_id
1 'polypeptide(L)'
;MLKDSALVLFDIMTGQTRYVMDTKYKAPSTPGTDNVAQIIAYATTQGCSEAILIYPQPLQKPLHTKVQEIRIRTLTFAVDRDLQQAGEKFLESLFA
;
A
#
# COMPACT_ATOMS: atom_id res chain seq x y z
N MET A 1 4.19 -10.43 14.21
CA MET A 1 4.18 -9.13 14.91
C MET A 1 3.97 -8.06 13.85
N LEU A 2 2.82 -7.39 13.87
CA LEU A 2 2.57 -6.24 13.00
C LEU A 2 3.52 -5.12 13.44
N LYS A 3 4.16 -4.44 12.48
CA LYS A 3 4.77 -3.13 12.75
C LYS A 3 3.64 -2.12 12.91
N ASP A 4 3.82 -1.15 13.79
CA ASP A 4 2.85 -0.12 14.19
C ASP A 4 2.40 0.84 13.05
N SER A 5 2.72 0.56 11.78
CA SER A 5 2.48 1.41 10.60
C SER A 5 1.50 0.83 9.57
N ALA A 6 0.78 -0.24 9.90
CA ALA A 6 -0.18 -0.86 9.01
C ALA A 6 -1.58 -0.22 9.12
N LEU A 7 -2.18 0.09 7.97
CA LEU A 7 -3.53 0.63 7.85
C LEU A 7 -4.40 -0.38 7.11
N VAL A 8 -5.66 -0.50 7.54
CA VAL A 8 -6.64 -1.37 6.87
C VAL A 8 -7.87 -0.55 6.52
N LEU A 9 -8.28 -0.60 5.26
CA LEU A 9 -9.53 -0.01 4.79
C LEU A 9 -10.58 -1.10 4.68
N PHE A 10 -11.68 -0.93 5.39
CA PHE A 10 -12.83 -1.84 5.37
C PHE A 10 -13.99 -1.20 4.64
N ASP A 11 -14.70 -2.01 3.87
CA ASP A 11 -16.04 -1.67 3.40
C ASP A 11 -17.04 -1.91 4.54
N ILE A 12 -17.68 -0.83 5.00
CA ILE A 12 -18.62 -0.88 6.13
C ILE A 12 -19.93 -1.60 5.80
N MET A 13 -20.31 -1.69 4.52
CA MET A 13 -21.56 -2.33 4.10
C MET A 13 -21.40 -3.85 4.05
N THR A 14 -20.24 -4.33 3.61
CA THR A 14 -19.95 -5.77 3.46
C THR A 14 -19.13 -6.34 4.62
N GLY A 15 -18.48 -5.49 5.42
CA GLY A 15 -17.52 -5.89 6.46
C GLY A 15 -16.20 -6.42 5.89
N GLN A 16 -15.99 -6.36 4.58
CA GLN A 16 -14.80 -6.92 3.94
C GLN A 16 -13.61 -5.97 3.98
N THR A 17 -12.42 -6.55 4.16
CA THR A 17 -11.16 -5.84 4.03
C THR A 17 -10.91 -5.48 2.56
N ARG A 18 -10.96 -4.20 2.23
CA ARG A 18 -10.78 -3.71 0.86
C ARG A 18 -9.33 -3.45 0.51
N TYR A 19 -8.54 -2.89 1.44
CA TYR A 19 -7.11 -2.65 1.25
C TYR A 19 -6.35 -2.90 2.54
N VAL A 20 -5.22 -3.59 2.42
CA VAL A 20 -4.18 -3.65 3.44
C VAL A 20 -3.02 -2.79 2.98
N MET A 21 -2.61 -1.82 3.80
CA MET A 21 -1.64 -0.80 3.42
C MET A 21 -0.55 -0.65 4.49
N ASP A 22 0.69 -0.39 4.06
CA ASP A 22 1.81 -0.12 4.97
C ASP A 22 2.65 1.05 4.45
N THR A 23 2.79 2.07 5.29
CA THR A 23 3.52 3.29 4.94
C THR A 23 5.02 3.13 5.18
N LYS A 24 5.82 3.66 4.26
CA LYS A 24 7.28 3.62 4.32
C LYS A 24 7.83 5.02 4.52
N TYR A 25 8.90 5.11 5.31
CA TYR A 25 9.66 6.35 5.50
C TYR A 25 10.76 6.52 4.45
N LYS A 26 11.39 5.41 4.03
CA LYS A 26 12.47 5.42 3.05
C LYS A 26 11.92 5.08 1.67
N ALA A 27 12.44 5.75 0.65
CA ALA A 27 12.15 5.46 -0.75
C ALA A 27 13.43 4.99 -1.47
N PRO A 28 13.79 3.70 -1.33
CA PRO A 28 14.80 3.08 -2.19
C PRO A 28 14.35 3.10 -3.67
N SER A 29 15.18 2.60 -4.58
CA SER A 29 14.79 2.51 -6.00
C SER A 29 13.64 1.52 -6.25
N THR A 30 13.50 0.49 -5.43
CA THR A 30 12.51 -0.61 -5.52
C THR A 30 12.05 -1.02 -4.13
N PRO A 31 10.84 -1.58 -3.95
CA PRO A 31 10.41 -2.10 -2.65
C PRO A 31 11.36 -3.18 -2.13
N GLY A 32 11.62 -3.16 -0.83
CA GLY A 32 12.36 -4.24 -0.16
C GLY A 32 11.57 -5.54 -0.17
N THR A 33 12.24 -6.66 -0.43
CA THR A 33 11.62 -7.99 -0.48
C THR A 33 10.98 -8.40 0.85
N ASP A 34 11.55 -7.94 1.97
CA ASP A 34 11.01 -8.06 3.32
C ASP A 34 9.64 -7.37 3.47
N ASN A 35 9.52 -6.15 2.95
CA ASN A 35 8.28 -5.37 2.97
C ASN A 35 7.20 -6.01 2.11
N VAL A 36 7.58 -6.57 0.95
CA VAL A 36 6.68 -7.32 0.07
C VAL A 36 6.20 -8.61 0.74
N ALA A 37 7.09 -9.39 1.34
CA ALA A 37 6.72 -10.60 2.05
C ALA A 37 5.80 -10.30 3.25
N GLN A 38 6.10 -9.23 4.00
CA GLN A 38 5.31 -8.81 5.14
C GLN A 38 3.89 -8.37 4.75
N ILE A 39 3.74 -7.56 3.69
CA ILE A 39 2.41 -7.10 3.27
C ILE A 39 1.57 -8.23 2.67
N ILE A 40 2.20 -9.18 1.97
CA ILE A 40 1.52 -10.42 1.50
C ILE A 40 1.01 -11.20 2.70
N ALA A 41 1.88 -11.49 3.68
CA ALA A 41 1.49 -12.24 4.86
C ALA A 41 0.32 -11.54 5.60
N TYR A 42 0.36 -10.21 5.71
CA TYR A 42 -0.70 -9.48 6.37
C TYR A 42 -2.02 -9.52 5.56
N ALA A 43 -1.98 -9.28 4.26
CA ALA A 43 -3.15 -9.40 3.39
C ALA A 43 -3.77 -10.80 3.45
N THR A 44 -2.96 -11.85 3.46
CA THR A 44 -3.42 -13.24 3.68
C THR A 44 -4.15 -13.40 5.01
N THR A 45 -3.57 -12.90 6.12
CA THR A 45 -4.22 -13.00 7.44
C THR A 45 -5.52 -12.21 7.55
N GLN A 46 -5.67 -11.13 6.76
CA GLN A 46 -6.87 -10.30 6.73
C GLN A 46 -7.90 -10.77 5.70
N GLY A 47 -7.62 -11.84 4.95
CA GLY A 47 -8.46 -12.29 3.84
C GLY A 47 -8.60 -11.24 2.72
N CYS A 48 -7.62 -10.34 2.58
CA CYS A 48 -7.67 -9.23 1.64
C CYS A 48 -6.91 -9.56 0.34
N SER A 49 -7.49 -9.23 -0.81
CA SER A 49 -6.88 -9.42 -2.13
C SER A 49 -6.06 -8.21 -2.61
N GLU A 50 -6.01 -7.12 -1.84
CA GLU A 50 -5.35 -5.88 -2.25
C GLU A 50 -4.36 -5.40 -1.18
N ALA A 51 -3.08 -5.47 -1.52
CA ALA A 51 -1.96 -5.09 -0.68
C ALA A 51 -1.22 -3.88 -1.27
N ILE A 52 -0.93 -2.86 -0.45
CA ILE A 52 -0.32 -1.61 -0.93
C ILE A 52 0.85 -1.19 -0.03
N LEU A 53 1.98 -0.89 -0.64
CA LEU A 53 3.11 -0.21 0.01
C LEU A 53 3.09 1.28 -0.38
N ILE A 54 3.00 2.17 0.60
CA ILE A 54 2.92 3.62 0.37
C ILE A 54 4.27 4.25 0.64
N TYR A 55 4.82 4.98 -0.33
CA TYR A 55 6.12 5.64 -0.23
C TYR A 55 5.96 7.18 -0.22
N PRO A 56 6.89 7.93 0.42
CA PRO A 56 6.78 9.38 0.55
C PRO A 56 7.21 10.13 -0.73
N GLN A 57 7.70 9.39 -1.73
CA GLN A 57 8.15 9.87 -3.03
C GLN A 57 8.08 8.71 -4.03
N PRO A 58 8.01 8.98 -5.35
CA PRO A 58 7.93 7.95 -6.37
C PRO A 58 9.17 7.03 -6.36
N LEU A 59 8.93 5.73 -6.53
CA LEU A 59 10.00 4.76 -6.72
C LEU A 59 10.45 4.75 -8.19
N GLN A 60 11.75 4.50 -8.43
CA GLN A 60 12.26 4.30 -9.79
C GLN A 60 11.67 3.05 -10.45
N LYS A 61 11.44 2.02 -9.64
CA LYS A 61 10.86 0.74 -10.04
C LYS A 61 9.65 0.45 -9.15
N PRO A 62 8.48 1.04 -9.46
CA PRO A 62 7.26 0.74 -8.73
C PRO A 62 6.84 -0.72 -8.97
N LEU A 63 6.10 -1.28 -8.02
CA LEU A 63 5.55 -2.63 -8.13
C LEU A 63 4.05 -2.54 -8.42
N HIS A 64 3.61 -3.27 -9.44
CA HIS A 64 2.21 -3.56 -9.70
C HIS A 64 2.15 -4.98 -10.24
N THR A 65 1.90 -5.95 -9.36
CA THR A 65 1.90 -7.37 -9.70
C THR A 65 0.81 -8.12 -8.95
N LYS A 66 0.60 -9.39 -9.28
CA LYS A 66 -0.30 -10.29 -8.56
C LYS A 66 0.49 -11.53 -8.10
N VAL A 67 0.36 -11.87 -6.81
CA VAL A 67 0.93 -13.09 -6.21
C VAL A 67 -0.22 -13.89 -5.63
N GLN A 68 -0.49 -15.07 -6.20
CA GLN A 68 -1.72 -15.83 -5.95
C GLN A 68 -2.93 -14.91 -6.14
N GLU A 69 -3.81 -14.75 -5.15
CA GLU A 69 -4.98 -13.87 -5.23
C GLU A 69 -4.74 -12.43 -4.75
N ILE A 70 -3.51 -12.10 -4.33
CA ILE A 70 -3.20 -10.79 -3.77
C ILE A 70 -2.56 -9.92 -4.85
N ARG A 71 -3.25 -8.84 -5.24
CA ARG A 71 -2.68 -7.75 -6.03
C ARG A 71 -1.80 -6.90 -5.11
N ILE A 72 -0.57 -6.65 -5.53
CA ILE A 72 0.41 -5.85 -4.81
C ILE A 72 0.71 -4.61 -5.61
N ARG A 73 0.53 -3.43 -4.99
CA ARG A 73 0.82 -2.13 -5.59
C ARG A 73 1.79 -1.32 -4.72
N THR A 74 2.57 -0.47 -5.36
CA THR A 74 3.26 0.64 -4.70
C THR A 74 2.58 1.95 -5.07
N LEU A 75 2.16 2.72 -4.08
CA LEU A 75 1.62 4.05 -4.27
C LEU A 75 2.53 5.11 -3.65
N THR A 76 2.33 6.37 -4.04
CA THR A 76 3.06 7.51 -3.50
C THR A 76 2.12 8.44 -2.78
N PHE A 77 2.45 8.81 -1.55
CA PHE A 77 1.88 9.97 -0.87
C PHE A 77 3.01 10.99 -0.69
N ALA A 78 3.07 11.98 -1.55
CA ALA A 78 4.20 12.88 -1.59
C ALA A 78 4.13 13.93 -0.47
N VAL A 79 5.07 13.87 0.47
CA VAL A 79 5.12 14.77 1.64
C VAL A 79 5.98 16.01 1.42
N ASP A 80 6.59 16.13 0.24
CA ASP A 80 7.51 17.20 -0.17
C ASP A 80 6.83 18.37 -0.91
N ARG A 81 5.50 18.33 -1.01
CA ARG A 81 4.69 19.25 -1.81
C ARG A 81 3.40 19.62 -1.07
N ASP A 82 2.54 20.37 -1.76
CA ASP A 82 1.19 20.67 -1.27
C ASP A 82 0.44 19.38 -0.88
N LEU A 83 0.10 19.28 0.41
CA LEU A 83 -0.48 18.07 0.99
C LEU A 83 -1.91 17.79 0.49
N GLN A 84 -2.66 18.84 0.15
CA GLN A 84 -4.02 18.69 -0.38
C GLN A 84 -3.95 18.04 -1.77
N GLN A 85 -3.13 18.59 -2.66
CA GLN A 85 -2.93 18.02 -4.00
C GLN A 85 -2.29 16.62 -3.95
N ALA A 86 -1.34 16.39 -3.02
CA ALA A 86 -0.75 15.07 -2.84
C ALA A 86 -1.79 14.04 -2.37
N GLY A 87 -2.70 14.44 -1.47
CA GLY A 87 -3.81 13.61 -1.01
C GLY A 87 -4.79 13.26 -2.12
N GLU A 88 -5.21 14.23 -2.93
CA GLU A 88 -6.10 14.00 -4.08
C GLU A 88 -5.50 13.00 -5.08
N LYS A 89 -4.23 13.21 -5.48
CA LYS A 89 -3.51 12.29 -6.38
C LYS A 89 -3.33 10.89 -5.79
N PHE A 90 -3.11 10.80 -4.48
CA PHE A 90 -3.03 9.52 -3.78
C PHE A 90 -4.37 8.78 -3.85
N LEU A 91 -5.49 9.47 -3.60
CA LEU A 91 -6.84 8.87 -3.66
C LEU A 91 -7.20 8.41 -5.08
N GLU A 92 -6.88 9.19 -6.11
CA GLU A 92 -7.03 8.77 -7.52
C GLU A 92 -6.27 7.46 -7.78
N SER A 93 -5.04 7.37 -7.30
CA SER A 93 -4.21 6.17 -7.48
C SER A 93 -4.68 4.97 -6.64
N LEU A 94 -5.26 5.22 -5.46
CA LEU A 94 -5.80 4.20 -4.57
C LEU A 94 -7.02 3.50 -5.19
N PHE A 95 -7.90 4.30 -5.81
CA PHE A 95 -9.17 3.83 -6.36
C PHE A 95 -9.15 3.49 -7.85
N ALA A 96 -8.03 3.73 -8.55
CA ALA A 96 -7.78 3.21 -9.91
C ALA A 96 -7.58 1.68 -9.93
#